data_AF-A0A1C6GY87-F1
#
_entry.id   AF-A0A1C6GY87-F1
#
_cell.length_a   1.000
_cell.length_b   1.000
_cell.length_c   1.000
_cell.angle_alpha   90.00
_cell.angle_beta   90.00
_cell.angle_gamma   90.00
#
_symmetry.space_group_name_H-M   'P 1'
#
loop_
_entity.id
_entity.type
_entity.pdbx_description
1 polymer ?
#
loop_
_entity_poly.entity_id
_entity_poly.type
_entity_poly.pdbx_seq_one_letter_code
_entity_poly.pdbx_strand_id
1 'polypeptide(L)'
;MSHSKVRWDFWNIISGGLMVLFLIFLVYPIGRLLKESVYTDGKFTMEAFRMFFSKSYYYESIFHSVKIAFCVMAASLLLGIPFAYFYSFFRLGGRKLLFVLCLLCTMSAPFIGAYAWILLMGNSGLITGILKSFGINGVSIYGFGGIVFVQTLKLFPLVVIYMNGAFRDIDNSLLEAAESMGCKGVDRFKRVIMALTMPTILAAALLVFMRSFADFGTPVLIGRGYSTFPVLIYNQYLGENGTNYHFAAAISVIAVLVTAVIFIIQKTASNRFKFTINALHPVEPKKATGLGNFLMHAYCYLLVGISLLPQIYIVNMSFRNYKNSILKPGYSLINYQKALEKMLMRSVGNTLIVSALTLAVIIVIAVLIAYLVVRRNNLFNNAIDTISMMPYIMPGAVIGIALVVAFSRKPFTLTGTLFIMVIALAIRRMPFTSRSATAAMMKIPVNIEEAALSLGASKPAAFIKITVPMMSSGIISGAVLSFVSIITEMSSGVILYNNRTITLTISTYSAITSGIYGVAAVFATITMLLTIICLVVYLRFTKLEDVKM
;
A
#
# COMPACT_ATOMS: atom_id res chain seq x y z
N MET A 1 37.52 4.89 -29.55
CA MET A 1 36.26 4.12 -29.58
C MET A 1 36.60 2.64 -29.48
N SER A 2 36.56 2.07 -28.28
CA SER A 2 36.73 0.62 -28.08
C SER A 2 35.33 0.01 -28.07
N HIS A 3 34.98 -0.72 -29.12
CA HIS A 3 33.80 -1.58 -29.14
C HIS A 3 34.02 -2.71 -28.13
N SER A 4 33.61 -2.51 -26.88
CA SER A 4 33.55 -3.61 -25.93
C SER A 4 32.46 -4.58 -26.41
N LYS A 5 32.90 -5.68 -27.05
CA LYS A 5 32.02 -6.81 -27.35
C LYS A 5 31.36 -7.21 -26.03
N VAL A 6 30.04 -7.06 -25.94
CA VAL A 6 29.25 -7.50 -24.79
C VAL A 6 29.50 -9.01 -24.62
N ARG A 7 30.38 -9.39 -23.70
CA ARG A 7 30.58 -10.79 -23.33
C ARG A 7 29.26 -11.28 -22.72
N TRP A 8 28.67 -12.32 -23.28
CA TRP A 8 27.46 -12.97 -22.79
C TRP A 8 27.78 -13.68 -21.46
N ASP A 9 27.87 -12.90 -20.39
CA ASP A 9 27.97 -13.37 -19.02
C ASP A 9 26.57 -13.81 -18.54
N PHE A 10 26.50 -14.80 -17.64
CA PHE A 10 25.25 -15.32 -17.06
C PHE A 10 24.31 -14.19 -16.61
N TRP A 11 24.87 -13.18 -15.94
CA TRP A 11 24.11 -12.03 -15.45
C TRP A 11 23.55 -11.13 -16.56
N ASN A 12 24.21 -11.04 -17.72
CA ASN A 12 23.70 -10.25 -18.84
C ASN A 12 22.47 -10.91 -19.47
N ILE A 13 22.42 -12.25 -19.49
CA ILE A 13 21.24 -13.02 -19.91
C ILE A 13 20.07 -12.77 -18.95
N ILE A 14 20.33 -12.81 -17.64
CA ILE A 14 19.32 -12.50 -16.62
C ILE A 14 18.79 -11.06 -16.76
N SER A 15 19.68 -10.07 -16.89
CA SER A 15 19.28 -8.69 -17.13
C SER A 15 18.43 -8.55 -18.40
N GLY A 16 18.84 -9.19 -19.50
CA GLY A 16 18.09 -9.21 -20.75
C GLY A 16 16.70 -9.84 -20.59
N GLY A 17 16.61 -10.99 -19.92
CA GLY A 17 15.36 -11.68 -19.63
C GLY A 17 14.39 -10.85 -18.77
N LEU A 18 14.91 -10.18 -17.74
CA LEU A 18 14.12 -9.25 -16.92
C LEU A 18 13.62 -8.06 -17.73
N MET A 19 14.47 -7.47 -18.58
CA MET A 19 14.05 -6.38 -19.45
C MET A 19 12.94 -6.82 -20.41
N VAL A 20 13.07 -7.98 -21.04
CA VAL A 20 12.03 -8.55 -21.92
C VAL A 20 10.71 -8.76 -21.14
N LEU A 21 10.79 -9.26 -19.92
CA LEU A 21 9.62 -9.44 -19.06
C LEU A 21 8.91 -8.10 -18.79
N PHE A 22 9.66 -7.05 -18.41
CA PHE A 22 9.09 -5.71 -18.21
C PHE A 22 8.57 -5.10 -19.51
N LEU A 23 9.24 -5.34 -20.64
CA LEU A 23 8.77 -4.88 -21.94
C LEU A 23 7.42 -5.50 -22.30
N ILE A 24 7.22 -6.80 -22.07
CA ILE A 24 5.99 -7.51 -22.41
C ILE A 24 4.84 -7.19 -21.45
N PHE A 25 5.09 -7.16 -20.15
CA PHE A 25 4.00 -7.10 -19.16
C PHE A 25 3.77 -5.71 -18.55
N LEU A 26 4.67 -4.75 -18.79
CA LEU A 26 4.52 -3.38 -18.29
C LEU A 26 4.56 -2.34 -19.41
N VAL A 27 5.63 -2.33 -20.22
CA VAL A 27 5.82 -1.30 -21.25
C VAL A 27 4.82 -1.49 -22.40
N TYR A 28 4.65 -2.71 -22.90
CA TYR A 28 3.69 -3.01 -23.97
C TYR A 28 2.24 -2.67 -23.55
N PRO A 29 1.74 -3.03 -22.36
CA PRO A 29 0.41 -2.64 -21.94
C PRO A 29 0.21 -1.13 -21.81
N ILE A 30 1.19 -0.42 -21.27
CA ILE A 30 1.14 1.05 -21.21
C ILE A 30 1.20 1.65 -22.62
N GLY A 31 2.02 1.10 -23.52
CA GLY A 31 2.08 1.54 -24.92
C GLY A 31 0.77 1.30 -25.68
N ARG A 32 0.11 0.16 -25.44
CA ARG A 32 -1.22 -0.15 -25.99
C ARG A 32 -2.28 0.79 -25.44
N LEU A 33 -2.23 1.09 -24.14
CA LEU A 33 -3.11 2.08 -23.51
C LEU A 33 -2.92 3.49 -24.10
N LEU A 34 -1.67 3.90 -24.35
CA LEU A 34 -1.34 5.16 -25.02
C LEU A 34 -1.84 5.20 -26.46
N LYS A 35 -1.80 4.06 -27.18
CA LYS A 35 -2.37 3.98 -28.52
C LYS A 35 -3.89 4.10 -28.50
N GLU A 36 -4.54 3.38 -27.58
CA GLU A 36 -6.00 3.36 -27.43
C GLU A 36 -6.59 4.73 -27.05
N SER A 37 -5.81 5.58 -26.38
CA SER A 37 -6.26 6.92 -25.97
C SER A 37 -6.26 7.97 -27.09
N VAL A 38 -5.45 7.76 -28.14
CA VAL A 38 -5.31 8.72 -29.27
C VAL A 38 -5.81 8.17 -30.60
N TYR A 39 -6.18 6.88 -30.66
CA TYR A 39 -6.79 6.27 -31.85
C TYR A 39 -8.20 5.76 -31.53
N THR A 40 -9.17 6.23 -32.32
CA THR A 40 -10.56 5.71 -32.33
C THR A 40 -10.84 5.20 -33.74
N ASP A 41 -11.24 3.94 -33.86
CA ASP A 41 -11.55 3.29 -35.15
C ASP A 41 -10.46 3.45 -36.23
N GLY A 42 -9.19 3.44 -35.80
CA GLY A 42 -8.04 3.57 -36.70
C GLY A 42 -7.69 5.01 -37.11
N LYS A 43 -8.47 6.01 -36.69
CA LYS A 43 -8.19 7.43 -36.91
C LYS A 43 -7.56 8.05 -35.67
N PHE A 44 -6.54 8.87 -35.88
CA PHE A 44 -5.96 9.68 -34.81
C PHE A 44 -6.96 10.75 -34.37
N THR A 45 -7.29 10.80 -33.08
CA THR A 45 -8.19 11.78 -32.49
C THR A 45 -7.73 12.18 -31.09
N MET A 46 -7.90 13.46 -30.76
CA MET A 46 -7.65 14.03 -29.42
C MET A 46 -8.96 14.37 -28.69
N GLU A 47 -10.09 13.87 -29.20
CA GLU A 47 -11.41 14.15 -28.67
C GLU A 47 -11.55 13.73 -27.20
N ALA A 48 -11.02 12.56 -26.83
CA ALA A 48 -11.03 12.09 -25.46
C ALA A 48 -10.31 13.05 -24.49
N PHE A 49 -9.16 13.61 -24.90
CA PHE A 49 -8.44 14.61 -24.11
C PHE A 49 -9.20 15.94 -24.06
N ARG A 50 -9.77 16.39 -25.19
CA ARG A 50 -10.61 17.60 -25.22
C ARG A 50 -11.82 17.47 -24.30
N MET A 51 -12.49 16.31 -24.33
CA MET A 51 -13.62 15.99 -23.46
C MET A 51 -13.23 16.02 -21.97
N PHE A 52 -12.05 15.53 -21.63
CA PHE A 52 -11.55 15.57 -20.25
C PHE A 52 -11.37 17.00 -19.74
N PHE A 53 -10.75 17.87 -20.54
CA PHE A 53 -10.48 19.25 -20.14
C PHE A 53 -11.68 20.19 -20.33
N SER A 54 -12.68 19.82 -21.12
CA SER A 54 -13.87 20.66 -21.35
C SER A 54 -14.95 20.54 -20.28
N LYS A 55 -14.99 19.44 -19.51
CA LYS A 55 -15.99 19.24 -18.45
C LYS A 55 -15.35 19.30 -17.07
N SER A 56 -15.86 20.19 -16.21
CA SER A 56 -15.38 20.39 -14.82
C SER A 56 -15.29 19.09 -14.04
N TYR A 57 -16.35 18.28 -14.10
CA TYR A 57 -16.42 16.98 -13.45
C TYR A 57 -15.19 16.08 -13.67
N TYR A 58 -14.56 16.12 -14.85
CA TYR A 58 -13.42 15.26 -15.17
C TYR A 58 -12.11 15.79 -14.63
N TYR A 59 -11.73 17.04 -14.93
CA TYR A 59 -10.46 17.58 -14.46
C TYR A 59 -10.49 17.89 -12.95
N GLU A 60 -11.65 18.19 -12.35
CA GLU A 60 -11.80 18.37 -10.90
C GLU A 60 -11.45 17.09 -10.12
N SER A 61 -11.61 15.92 -10.72
CA SER A 61 -11.24 14.65 -10.07
C SER A 61 -9.74 14.57 -9.72
N ILE A 62 -8.86 15.22 -10.49
CA ILE A 62 -7.42 15.33 -10.19
C ILE A 62 -7.25 16.18 -8.92
N PHE A 63 -7.90 17.33 -8.87
CA PHE A 63 -7.84 18.23 -7.71
C PHE A 63 -8.42 17.56 -6.47
N HIS A 64 -9.51 16.81 -6.60
CA HIS A 64 -10.09 16.01 -5.51
C HIS A 64 -9.10 14.99 -4.94
N SER A 65 -8.43 14.24 -5.82
CA SER A 65 -7.40 13.27 -5.41
C SER A 65 -6.21 13.93 -4.72
N VAL A 66 -5.68 15.04 -5.28
CA VAL A 66 -4.55 15.76 -4.68
C VAL A 66 -4.95 16.38 -3.33
N LYS A 67 -6.14 16.98 -3.24
CA LYS A 67 -6.64 17.60 -2.01
C LYS A 67 -6.82 16.56 -0.90
N ILE A 68 -7.43 15.41 -1.20
CA ILE A 68 -7.54 14.30 -0.23
C ILE A 68 -6.14 13.84 0.19
N ALA A 69 -5.25 13.56 -0.76
CA ALA A 69 -3.92 13.06 -0.48
C ALA A 69 -3.11 14.00 0.41
N PHE A 70 -3.19 15.32 0.18
CA PHE A 70 -2.53 16.31 1.01
C PHE A 70 -3.11 16.37 2.43
N CYS A 71 -4.44 16.42 2.57
CA CYS A 71 -5.09 16.47 3.89
C CYS A 71 -4.84 15.19 4.70
N VAL A 72 -4.92 14.03 4.06
CA VAL A 72 -4.62 12.73 4.70
C VAL A 72 -3.16 12.64 5.11
N MET A 73 -2.23 13.10 4.26
CA MET A 73 -0.81 13.19 4.60
C MET A 73 -0.60 14.07 5.84
N ALA A 74 -1.11 15.30 5.83
CA ALA A 74 -0.93 16.25 6.93
C ALA A 74 -1.54 15.70 8.25
N ALA A 75 -2.76 15.17 8.19
CA ALA A 75 -3.43 14.62 9.37
C ALA A 75 -2.74 13.34 9.88
N SER A 76 -2.25 12.47 8.99
CA SER A 76 -1.52 11.26 9.37
C SER A 76 -0.18 11.59 10.02
N LEU A 77 0.52 12.63 9.57
CA LEU A 77 1.75 13.12 10.23
C LEU A 77 1.44 13.72 11.60
N LEU A 78 0.39 14.54 11.68
CA LEU A 78 -0.06 15.18 12.92
C LEU A 78 -0.44 14.15 13.99
N LEU A 79 -0.95 12.98 13.60
CA LEU A 79 -1.28 11.90 14.54
C LEU A 79 -0.10 10.94 14.77
N GLY A 80 0.61 10.56 13.71
CA GLY A 80 1.66 9.54 13.77
C GLY A 80 2.94 10.02 14.44
N ILE A 81 3.35 11.27 14.25
CA ILE A 81 4.58 11.80 14.84
C ILE A 81 4.49 11.90 16.38
N PRO A 82 3.44 12.49 16.98
CA PRO A 82 3.31 12.50 18.43
C PRO A 82 3.20 11.09 19.02
N PHE A 83 2.45 10.19 18.36
CA PHE A 83 2.38 8.79 18.78
C PHE A 83 3.76 8.14 18.81
N ALA A 84 4.54 8.27 17.72
CA ALA A 84 5.88 7.70 17.64
C ALA A 84 6.85 8.31 18.66
N TYR A 85 6.71 9.61 18.93
CA TYR A 85 7.51 10.31 19.92
C TYR A 85 7.21 9.77 21.33
N PHE A 86 5.93 9.65 21.71
CA PHE A 86 5.54 9.08 23.00
C PHE A 86 5.98 7.61 23.12
N TYR A 87 5.85 6.85 22.04
CA TYR A 87 6.27 5.46 22.00
C TYR A 87 7.78 5.27 22.19
N SER A 88 8.60 6.13 21.58
CA SER A 88 10.06 5.96 21.52
C SER A 88 10.77 6.57 22.72
N PHE A 89 10.30 7.73 23.21
CA PHE A 89 10.97 8.48 24.27
C PHE A 89 10.41 8.19 25.67
N PHE A 90 9.24 7.54 25.79
CA PHE A 90 8.60 7.26 27.08
C PHE A 90 8.22 5.79 27.27
N ARG A 91 8.26 5.32 28.52
CA ARG A 91 7.83 3.96 28.88
C ARG A 91 6.30 3.88 28.98
N LEU A 92 5.67 3.50 27.87
CA LEU A 92 4.24 3.17 27.85
C LEU A 92 3.99 1.73 28.35
N GLY A 93 3.02 1.56 29.25
CA GLY A 93 2.54 0.23 29.65
C GLY A 93 1.99 -0.51 28.43
N GLY A 94 2.27 -1.81 28.30
CA GLY A 94 1.78 -2.62 27.17
C GLY A 94 2.36 -2.24 25.79
N ARG A 95 3.50 -1.52 25.71
CA ARG A 95 4.06 -0.98 24.46
C ARG A 95 4.09 -1.98 23.29
N LYS A 96 4.45 -3.25 23.52
CA LYS A 96 4.53 -4.25 22.46
C LYS A 96 3.15 -4.49 21.84
N LEU A 97 2.14 -4.73 22.70
CA LEU A 97 0.76 -4.91 22.26
C LEU A 97 0.24 -3.66 21.53
N LEU A 98 0.46 -2.48 22.11
CA LEU A 98 0.06 -1.21 21.49
C LEU A 98 0.65 -1.03 20.08
N PHE A 99 1.94 -1.35 19.90
CA PHE A 99 2.59 -1.29 18.59
C PHE A 99 2.01 -2.31 17.62
N VAL A 100 1.82 -3.56 18.03
CA VAL A 100 1.22 -4.62 17.19
C VAL A 100 -0.20 -4.24 16.76
N LEU A 101 -1.02 -3.73 17.68
CA LEU A 101 -2.36 -3.24 17.40
C LEU A 101 -2.35 -2.06 16.42
N CYS A 102 -1.39 -1.15 16.57
CA CYS A 102 -1.17 -0.05 15.63
C CYS A 102 -0.79 -0.56 14.21
N LEU A 103 0.07 -1.57 14.12
CA LEU A 103 0.40 -2.22 12.82
C LEU A 103 -0.83 -2.87 12.18
N LEU A 104 -1.67 -3.55 12.98
CA LEU A 104 -2.91 -4.16 12.48
C LEU A 104 -3.86 -3.12 11.87
N CYS A 105 -3.89 -1.90 12.41
CA CYS A 105 -4.70 -0.81 11.84
C CYS A 105 -4.36 -0.56 10.38
N THR A 106 -3.08 -0.55 10.00
CA THR A 106 -2.67 -0.24 8.61
C THR A 106 -2.71 -1.44 7.67
N MET A 107 -2.72 -2.67 8.19
CA MET A 107 -2.65 -3.89 7.38
C MET A 107 -3.99 -4.41 6.85
N SER A 108 -5.14 -3.98 7.39
CA SER A 108 -6.46 -4.29 6.79
C SER A 108 -6.66 -3.65 5.39
N ALA A 109 -7.61 -4.10 4.59
CA ALA A 109 -7.87 -3.43 3.30
C ALA A 109 -8.54 -2.06 3.52
N PRO A 110 -8.13 -0.98 2.83
CA PRO A 110 -8.70 0.36 3.02
C PRO A 110 -10.22 0.43 2.81
N PHE A 111 -10.73 -0.26 1.78
CA PHE A 111 -12.16 -0.29 1.50
C PHE A 111 -12.97 -1.05 2.56
N ILE A 112 -12.39 -2.08 3.20
CA ILE A 112 -13.02 -2.79 4.32
C ILE A 112 -13.21 -1.83 5.49
N GLY A 113 -12.18 -1.03 5.81
CA GLY A 113 -12.28 0.02 6.82
C GLY A 113 -13.36 1.06 6.46
N ALA A 114 -13.40 1.49 5.20
CA ALA A 114 -14.41 2.41 4.70
C ALA A 114 -15.83 1.87 4.86
N TYR A 115 -16.04 0.60 4.50
CA TYR A 115 -17.32 -0.07 4.67
C TYR A 115 -17.74 -0.17 6.14
N ALA A 116 -16.82 -0.54 7.03
CA ALA A 116 -17.12 -0.57 8.47
C ALA A 116 -17.54 0.81 8.99
N TRP A 117 -16.83 1.86 8.58
CA TRP A 117 -17.16 3.24 8.95
C TRP A 117 -18.51 3.69 8.40
N ILE A 118 -18.94 3.19 7.23
CA ILE A 118 -20.32 3.37 6.75
C ILE A 118 -21.32 2.71 7.69
N LEU A 119 -21.06 1.50 8.16
CA LEU A 119 -21.96 0.81 9.10
C LEU A 119 -21.97 1.49 10.49
N LEU A 120 -20.90 2.18 10.87
CA LEU A 120 -20.78 2.90 12.14
C LEU A 120 -21.36 4.32 12.08
N MET A 121 -21.00 5.10 11.06
CA MET A 121 -21.25 6.54 10.94
C MET A 121 -22.04 6.93 9.69
N GLY A 122 -22.58 5.96 8.94
CA GLY A 122 -23.51 6.22 7.85
C GLY A 122 -24.86 6.74 8.35
N ASN A 123 -25.78 7.00 7.42
CA ASN A 123 -27.11 7.58 7.73
C ASN A 123 -27.91 6.79 8.78
N SER A 124 -27.71 5.47 8.82
CA SER A 124 -28.32 4.53 9.77
C SER A 124 -27.27 3.81 10.63
N GLY A 125 -26.09 4.41 10.79
CA GLY A 125 -24.99 3.81 11.54
C GLY A 125 -25.19 3.87 13.06
N LEU A 126 -24.50 2.99 13.78
CA LEU A 126 -24.57 2.91 15.25
C LEU A 126 -24.20 4.23 15.93
N ILE A 127 -23.05 4.81 15.56
CA ILE A 127 -22.54 6.07 16.13
C ILE A 127 -23.45 7.24 15.73
N THR A 128 -23.93 7.26 14.48
CA THR A 128 -24.89 8.28 14.03
C THR A 128 -26.18 8.24 14.84
N GLY A 129 -26.69 7.04 15.18
CA GLY A 129 -27.85 6.88 16.05
C GLY A 129 -27.61 7.47 17.45
N ILE A 130 -26.45 7.16 18.04
CA ILE A 130 -26.06 7.69 19.35
C ILE A 130 -25.95 9.22 19.31
N LEU A 131 -25.27 9.79 18.30
CA LEU A 131 -25.14 11.24 18.14
C LEU A 131 -26.49 11.94 18.00
N LYS A 132 -27.42 11.35 17.25
CA LYS A 132 -28.79 11.85 17.13
C LYS A 132 -29.54 11.82 18.46
N SER A 133 -29.35 10.80 19.29
CA SER A 133 -29.91 10.74 20.65
C SER A 133 -29.40 11.87 21.55
N PHE A 134 -28.20 12.39 21.30
CA PHE A 134 -27.65 13.58 21.95
C PHE A 134 -28.01 14.91 21.26
N GLY A 135 -28.89 14.89 20.24
CA GLY A 135 -29.28 16.08 19.49
C GLY A 135 -28.28 16.55 18.42
N ILE A 136 -27.18 15.82 18.21
CA ILE A 136 -26.16 16.15 17.21
C ILE A 136 -26.59 15.59 15.85
N ASN A 137 -27.09 16.49 14.99
CA ASN A 137 -27.52 16.19 13.63
C ASN A 137 -26.50 16.69 12.59
N GLY A 138 -26.48 16.08 11.40
CA GLY A 138 -25.67 16.54 10.27
C GLY A 138 -24.26 15.95 10.14
N VAL A 139 -23.82 15.10 11.08
CA VAL A 139 -22.55 14.36 10.93
C VAL A 139 -22.72 13.27 9.86
N SER A 140 -22.00 13.42 8.75
CA SER A 140 -22.01 12.45 7.65
C SER A 140 -20.61 11.91 7.43
N ILE A 141 -20.50 10.58 7.36
CA ILE A 141 -19.26 9.93 6.92
C ILE A 141 -19.04 10.08 5.42
N TYR A 142 -20.01 10.53 4.64
CA TYR A 142 -19.90 10.58 3.17
C TYR A 142 -19.22 11.86 2.67
N GLY A 143 -18.53 11.76 1.54
CA GLY A 143 -17.83 12.87 0.88
C GLY A 143 -16.39 13.05 1.37
N PHE A 144 -15.84 14.24 1.08
CA PHE A 144 -14.43 14.59 1.33
C PHE A 144 -13.97 14.33 2.77
N GLY A 145 -14.71 14.84 3.77
CA GLY A 145 -14.30 14.75 5.17
C GLY A 145 -14.19 13.32 5.69
N GLY A 146 -15.12 12.45 5.29
CA GLY A 146 -15.07 11.04 5.66
C GLY A 146 -13.98 10.25 4.96
N ILE A 147 -13.67 10.54 3.68
CA ILE A 147 -12.51 9.94 3.02
C ILE A 147 -11.23 10.30 3.77
N VAL A 148 -11.05 11.58 4.12
CA VAL A 148 -9.88 12.05 4.88
C VAL A 148 -9.81 11.35 6.24
N PHE A 149 -10.92 11.29 6.98
CA PHE A 149 -10.99 10.64 8.28
C PHE A 149 -10.60 9.16 8.22
N VAL A 150 -11.23 8.38 7.34
CA VAL A 150 -10.99 6.95 7.22
C VAL A 150 -9.57 6.65 6.77
N GLN A 151 -9.06 7.36 5.76
CA GLN A 151 -7.69 7.13 5.29
C GLN A 151 -6.64 7.59 6.30
N THR A 152 -6.90 8.64 7.08
CA THR A 152 -5.97 9.12 8.12
C THR A 152 -5.79 8.06 9.21
N LEU A 153 -6.89 7.54 9.77
CA LEU A 153 -6.84 6.46 10.78
C LEU A 153 -6.19 5.18 10.22
N LYS A 154 -6.24 5.01 8.90
CA LYS A 154 -5.65 3.88 8.22
C LYS A 154 -4.14 4.03 7.97
N LEU A 155 -3.67 5.25 7.69
CA LEU A 155 -2.33 5.52 7.19
C LEU A 155 -1.39 6.15 8.24
N PHE A 156 -1.89 6.72 9.35
CA PHE A 156 -1.03 7.20 10.44
C PHE A 156 -0.07 6.13 11.00
N PRO A 157 -0.39 4.81 11.06
CA PRO A 157 0.56 3.82 11.57
C PRO A 157 1.79 3.69 10.68
N LEU A 158 1.69 4.00 9.39
CA LEU A 158 2.85 4.00 8.49
C LEU A 158 3.84 5.10 8.89
N VAL A 159 3.34 6.27 9.30
CA VAL A 159 4.16 7.33 9.88
C VAL A 159 4.82 6.84 11.16
N VAL A 160 4.07 6.16 12.04
CA VAL A 160 4.60 5.61 13.29
C VAL A 160 5.77 4.67 13.05
N ILE A 161 5.68 3.77 12.06
CA ILE A 161 6.74 2.82 11.71
C ILE A 161 8.02 3.57 11.29
N TYR A 162 7.89 4.53 10.38
CA TYR A 162 9.02 5.31 9.86
C TYR A 162 9.69 6.13 10.97
N MET A 163 8.88 6.81 11.78
CA MET A 163 9.37 7.69 12.83
C MET A 163 9.98 6.92 14.00
N ASN A 164 9.46 5.74 14.35
CA ASN A 164 10.07 4.90 15.39
C ASN A 164 11.50 4.48 14.99
N GLY A 165 11.70 4.05 13.73
CA GLY A 165 13.04 3.77 13.21
C GLY A 165 13.97 4.98 13.31
N ALA A 166 13.53 6.14 12.81
CA ALA A 166 14.35 7.35 12.85
C ALA A 166 14.63 7.88 14.26
N PHE A 167 13.69 7.74 15.20
CA PHE A 167 13.91 8.14 16.59
C PHE A 167 14.89 7.22 17.31
N ARG A 168 14.92 5.92 16.98
CA ARG A 168 15.93 4.99 17.48
C ARG A 168 17.34 5.31 16.98
N ASP A 169 17.45 5.87 15.78
CA ASP A 169 18.74 6.23 15.18
C ASP A 169 19.29 7.56 15.72
N ILE A 170 18.55 8.32 16.52
CA ILE A 170 19.05 9.55 17.17
C ILE A 170 19.99 9.18 18.32
N ASP A 171 21.17 9.81 18.33
CA ASP A 171 22.11 9.70 19.43
C ASP A 171 21.70 10.58 20.62
N ASN A 172 21.66 9.98 21.82
CA ASN A 172 21.29 10.68 23.05
C ASN A 172 22.26 11.82 23.40
N SER A 173 23.54 11.75 23.01
CA SER A 173 24.52 12.83 23.25
C SER A 173 24.12 14.14 22.57
N LEU A 174 23.40 14.09 21.43
CA LEU A 174 22.86 15.30 20.79
C LEU A 174 21.75 15.94 21.63
N LEU A 175 20.95 15.13 22.32
CA LEU A 175 19.86 15.60 23.18
C LEU A 175 20.39 16.17 24.49
N GLU A 176 21.48 15.63 25.01
CA GLU A 176 22.20 16.14 26.17
C GLU A 176 22.89 17.47 25.85
N ALA A 177 23.61 17.55 24.72
CA ALA A 177 24.23 18.79 24.26
C ALA A 177 23.20 19.91 24.05
N ALA A 178 22.05 19.60 23.43
CA ALA A 178 20.94 20.55 23.29
C ALA A 178 20.41 21.01 24.67
N GLU A 179 20.29 20.08 25.62
CA GLU A 179 19.83 20.38 26.97
C GLU A 179 20.82 21.26 27.76
N SER A 180 22.14 21.03 27.61
CA SER A 180 23.20 21.88 28.16
C SER A 180 23.18 23.30 27.60
N MET A 181 22.74 23.47 26.35
CA MET A 181 22.52 24.79 25.73
C MET A 181 21.16 25.42 26.06
N GLY A 182 20.40 24.84 27.01
CA GLY A 182 19.11 25.37 27.45
C GLY A 182 17.91 24.98 26.57
N CYS A 183 18.11 24.18 25.51
CA CYS A 183 17.03 23.71 24.63
C CYS A 183 16.35 22.47 25.23
N LYS A 184 15.14 22.64 25.78
CA LYS A 184 14.40 21.58 26.49
C LYS A 184 12.96 21.41 25.99
N GLY A 185 12.33 20.28 26.35
CA GLY A 185 10.91 20.02 26.12
C GLY A 185 10.48 20.13 24.64
N VAL A 186 9.46 20.94 24.38
CA VAL A 186 8.89 21.16 23.03
C VAL A 186 9.89 21.86 22.11
N ASP A 187 10.76 22.72 22.65
CA ASP A 187 11.76 23.42 21.84
C ASP A 187 12.82 22.44 21.32
N ARG A 188 13.30 21.53 22.18
CA ARG A 188 14.19 20.43 21.76
C ARG A 188 13.53 19.53 20.72
N PHE A 189 12.25 19.22 20.91
CA PHE A 189 11.49 18.45 19.93
C PHE A 189 11.46 19.13 18.56
N LYS A 190 11.07 20.41 18.49
CA LYS A 190 10.93 21.14 17.22
C LYS A 190 12.28 21.45 16.55
N ARG A 191 13.27 21.93 17.30
CA ARG A 191 14.54 22.42 16.74
C ARG A 191 15.55 21.32 16.48
N VAL A 192 15.58 20.28 17.32
CA VAL A 192 16.60 19.23 17.24
C VAL A 192 16.00 17.96 16.66
N ILE A 193 15.01 17.37 17.33
CA ILE A 193 14.47 16.06 16.95
C ILE A 193 13.80 16.10 15.58
N MET A 194 12.92 17.08 15.33
CA MET A 194 12.23 17.22 14.05
C MET A 194 13.18 17.61 12.91
N ALA A 195 14.20 18.41 13.19
CA ALA A 195 15.20 18.79 12.19
C ALA A 195 16.04 17.58 11.77
N LEU A 196 16.52 16.80 12.74
CA LEU A 196 17.28 15.57 12.50
C LEU A 196 16.43 14.53 11.74
N THR A 197 15.15 14.41 12.09
CA THR A 197 14.25 13.42 11.46
C THR A 197 13.50 13.93 10.23
N MET A 198 13.75 15.15 9.78
CA MET A 198 13.12 15.75 8.60
C MET A 198 13.21 14.88 7.34
N PRO A 199 14.33 14.19 7.03
CA PRO A 199 14.41 13.29 5.87
C PRO A 199 13.38 12.16 5.96
N THR A 200 13.21 11.59 7.15
CA THR A 200 12.25 10.51 7.43
C THR A 200 10.82 11.03 7.42
N ILE A 201 10.57 12.21 7.98
CA ILE A 201 9.25 12.86 7.94
C ILE A 201 8.82 13.08 6.49
N LEU A 202 9.71 13.60 5.64
CA LEU A 202 9.44 13.77 4.21
C LEU A 202 9.20 12.44 3.52
N ALA A 203 10.01 11.40 3.80
CA ALA A 203 9.80 10.07 3.22
C ALA A 203 8.43 9.47 3.63
N ALA A 204 8.04 9.58 4.90
CA ALA A 204 6.76 9.13 5.41
C ALA A 204 5.59 9.94 4.83
N ALA A 205 5.72 11.26 4.76
CA ALA A 205 4.74 12.17 4.17
C ALA A 205 4.44 11.78 2.71
N LEU A 206 5.50 11.60 1.93
CA LEU A 206 5.41 11.22 0.53
C LEU A 206 4.78 9.83 0.36
N LEU A 207 5.15 8.86 1.19
CA LEU A 207 4.55 7.53 1.15
C LEU A 207 3.04 7.58 1.43
N VAL A 208 2.61 8.32 2.46
CA VAL A 208 1.19 8.48 2.80
C VAL A 208 0.44 9.19 1.68
N PHE A 209 1.02 10.28 1.14
CA PHE A 209 0.45 11.01 0.00
C PHE A 209 0.22 10.07 -1.19
N MET A 210 1.24 9.28 -1.56
CA MET A 210 1.13 8.36 -2.69
C MET A 210 0.09 7.26 -2.45
N ARG A 211 0.05 6.71 -1.23
CA ARG A 211 -0.94 5.69 -0.85
C ARG A 211 -2.37 6.21 -0.91
N SER A 212 -2.59 7.45 -0.45
CA SER A 212 -3.89 8.11 -0.47
C SER A 212 -4.32 8.49 -1.90
N PHE A 213 -3.41 9.07 -2.69
CA PHE A 213 -3.67 9.47 -4.08
C PHE A 213 -4.07 8.28 -4.97
N ALA A 214 -3.40 7.14 -4.79
CA ALA A 214 -3.66 5.92 -5.56
C ALA A 214 -4.79 5.05 -5.00
N ASP A 215 -5.46 5.48 -3.92
CA ASP A 215 -6.55 4.72 -3.30
C ASP A 215 -7.84 4.85 -4.11
N PHE A 216 -8.39 3.69 -4.45
CA PHE A 216 -9.67 3.55 -5.11
C PHE A 216 -10.76 3.11 -4.12
N GLY A 217 -10.37 2.31 -3.12
CA GLY A 217 -11.29 1.54 -2.30
C GLY A 217 -12.12 2.39 -1.33
N THR A 218 -11.50 3.36 -0.67
CA THR A 218 -12.24 4.25 0.24
C THR A 218 -13.14 5.23 -0.52
N PRO A 219 -12.66 5.96 -1.56
CA PRO A 219 -13.49 6.93 -2.27
C PRO A 219 -14.68 6.31 -3.02
N VAL A 220 -14.55 5.09 -3.56
CA VAL A 220 -15.67 4.47 -4.30
C VAL A 220 -16.87 4.16 -3.39
N LEU A 221 -16.65 3.89 -2.11
CA LEU A 221 -17.71 3.59 -1.15
C LEU A 221 -18.24 4.84 -0.44
N ILE A 222 -17.35 5.77 -0.07
CA ILE A 222 -17.69 6.90 0.79
C ILE A 222 -17.94 8.20 0.01
N GLY A 223 -17.43 8.31 -1.22
CA GLY A 223 -17.36 9.59 -1.93
C GLY A 223 -18.69 10.29 -2.20
N ARG A 224 -19.79 9.55 -2.46
CA ARG A 224 -21.15 10.09 -2.76
C ARG A 224 -21.14 11.42 -3.54
N GLY A 225 -20.73 11.36 -4.81
CA GLY A 225 -20.61 12.54 -5.68
C GLY A 225 -19.22 13.19 -5.66
N TYR A 226 -18.41 12.96 -4.62
CA TYR A 226 -17.00 13.32 -4.61
C TYR A 226 -16.14 12.28 -5.33
N SER A 227 -16.06 12.39 -6.66
CA SER A 227 -15.28 11.47 -7.48
C SER A 227 -13.80 11.80 -7.41
N THR A 228 -12.99 10.82 -7.02
CA THR A 228 -11.53 10.88 -7.11
C THR A 228 -11.09 10.34 -8.45
N PHE A 229 -9.86 10.68 -8.83
CA PHE A 229 -9.32 10.30 -10.12
C PHE A 229 -9.25 8.76 -10.35
N PRO A 230 -8.86 7.90 -9.38
CA PRO A 230 -8.98 6.45 -9.55
C PRO A 230 -10.42 5.95 -9.72
N VAL A 231 -11.38 6.58 -9.04
CA VAL A 231 -12.82 6.23 -9.15
C VAL A 231 -13.35 6.64 -10.51
N LEU A 232 -12.95 7.80 -11.02
CA LEU A 232 -13.33 8.25 -12.35
C LEU A 232 -12.88 7.27 -13.44
N ILE A 233 -11.63 6.82 -13.39
CA ILE A 233 -11.07 5.83 -14.33
C ILE A 233 -11.93 4.54 -14.32
N TYR A 234 -12.25 4.04 -13.14
CA TYR A 234 -13.10 2.87 -12.98
C TYR A 234 -14.51 3.08 -13.55
N ASN A 235 -15.16 4.19 -13.21
CA ASN A 235 -16.52 4.49 -13.65
C ASN A 235 -16.62 4.65 -15.18
N GLN A 236 -15.59 5.14 -15.86
CA GLN A 236 -15.61 5.24 -17.33
C GLN A 236 -15.36 3.88 -18.02
N TYR A 237 -14.71 2.95 -17.33
CA TYR A 237 -14.39 1.63 -17.88
C TYR A 237 -15.48 0.58 -17.58
N LEU A 238 -16.07 0.58 -16.38
CA LEU A 238 -17.08 -0.38 -15.90
C LEU A 238 -18.43 0.26 -15.55
N GLY A 239 -18.65 1.53 -15.90
CA GLY A 239 -19.86 2.25 -15.53
C GLY A 239 -21.14 1.68 -16.13
N GLU A 240 -22.23 1.77 -15.36
CA GLU A 240 -23.56 1.31 -15.74
C GLU A 240 -24.18 2.14 -16.89
N ASN A 241 -23.69 3.37 -17.11
CA ASN A 241 -24.19 4.31 -18.12
C ASN A 241 -23.53 4.17 -19.51
N GLY A 242 -22.78 3.08 -19.75
CA GLY A 242 -22.06 2.82 -20.99
C GLY A 242 -20.54 2.82 -20.81
N THR A 243 -19.84 1.93 -21.53
CA THR A 243 -18.39 1.79 -21.48
C THR A 243 -17.75 2.63 -22.58
N ASN A 244 -16.91 3.60 -22.20
CA ASN A 244 -16.09 4.34 -23.15
C ASN A 244 -14.62 3.98 -22.95
N TYR A 245 -14.21 2.87 -23.58
CA TYR A 245 -12.86 2.32 -23.45
C TYR A 245 -11.78 3.31 -23.90
N HIS A 246 -12.02 4.06 -24.97
CA HIS A 246 -11.12 5.10 -25.48
C HIS A 246 -10.94 6.24 -24.48
N PHE A 247 -12.05 6.74 -23.92
CA PHE A 247 -12.00 7.81 -22.93
C PHE A 247 -11.36 7.34 -21.61
N ALA A 248 -11.67 6.13 -21.14
CA ALA A 248 -11.03 5.53 -19.97
C ALA A 248 -9.51 5.34 -20.17
N ALA A 249 -9.08 4.99 -21.39
CA ALA A 249 -7.67 4.94 -21.75
C ALA A 249 -7.01 6.33 -21.68
N ALA A 250 -7.67 7.37 -22.20
CA ALA A 250 -7.16 8.75 -22.13
C ALA A 250 -7.02 9.25 -20.68
N ILE A 251 -8.03 9.03 -19.83
CA ILE A 251 -7.93 9.37 -18.39
C ILE A 251 -6.79 8.60 -17.73
N SER A 252 -6.62 7.32 -18.06
CA SER A 252 -5.53 6.50 -17.52
C SER A 252 -4.15 7.01 -17.94
N VAL A 253 -3.99 7.51 -19.17
CA VAL A 253 -2.75 8.15 -19.65
C VAL A 253 -2.47 9.44 -18.90
N ILE A 254 -3.49 10.30 -18.73
CA ILE A 254 -3.37 11.51 -17.90
C ILE A 254 -2.94 11.11 -16.49
N ALA A 255 -3.45 9.99 -15.98
CA ALA A 255 -3.05 9.50 -14.67
C ALA A 255 -1.61 9.09 -14.57
N VAL A 256 -1.09 8.36 -15.56
CA VAL A 256 0.35 8.05 -15.62
C VAL A 256 1.18 9.34 -15.61
N LEU A 257 0.78 10.35 -16.37
CA LEU A 257 1.51 11.62 -16.43
C LEU A 257 1.49 12.38 -15.10
N VAL A 258 0.32 12.55 -14.49
CA VAL A 258 0.18 13.21 -13.17
C VAL A 258 1.00 12.48 -12.11
N THR A 259 0.89 11.15 -12.08
CA THR A 259 1.64 10.28 -11.20
C THR A 259 3.16 10.40 -11.41
N ALA A 260 3.62 10.47 -12.66
CA ALA A 260 5.03 10.65 -12.99
C ALA A 260 5.56 12.02 -12.56
N VAL A 261 4.78 13.09 -12.77
CA VAL A 261 5.15 14.45 -12.31
C VAL A 261 5.27 14.49 -10.80
N ILE A 262 4.30 13.95 -10.07
CA ILE A 262 4.35 13.85 -8.59
C ILE A 262 5.59 13.07 -8.14
N PHE A 263 5.90 11.95 -8.81
CA PHE A 263 7.09 11.16 -8.50
C PHE A 263 8.40 11.92 -8.75
N ILE A 264 8.51 12.66 -9.84
CA ILE A 264 9.72 13.44 -10.15
C ILE A 264 9.91 14.54 -9.12
N ILE A 265 8.84 15.25 -8.76
CA ILE A 265 8.85 16.27 -7.69
C ILE A 265 9.30 15.63 -6.39
N GLN A 266 8.72 14.48 -6.03
CA GLN A 266 9.08 13.68 -4.84
C GLN A 266 10.58 13.32 -4.84
N LYS A 267 11.06 12.68 -5.91
CA LYS A 267 12.44 12.19 -6.03
C LYS A 267 13.44 13.35 -5.90
N THR A 268 13.11 14.50 -6.48
CA THR A 268 13.95 15.69 -6.42
C THR A 268 13.96 16.31 -5.02
N ALA A 269 12.79 16.42 -4.37
CA ALA A 269 12.67 16.97 -3.02
C ALA A 269 13.38 16.10 -1.97
N SER A 270 13.23 14.77 -2.04
CA SER A 270 13.86 13.83 -1.10
C SER A 270 15.39 13.84 -1.20
N ASN A 271 15.94 14.10 -2.39
CA ASN A 271 17.39 14.16 -2.57
C ASN A 271 18.07 15.36 -1.88
N ARG A 272 17.32 16.41 -1.49
CA ARG A 272 17.89 17.60 -0.83
C ARG A 272 18.17 17.43 0.66
N PHE A 273 17.61 16.41 1.31
CA PHE A 273 17.69 16.22 2.77
C PHE A 273 18.40 14.92 3.15
N LYS A 274 19.51 14.56 2.51
CA LYS A 274 20.24 13.32 2.87
C LYS A 274 21.20 13.58 4.03
N PHE A 275 20.86 13.08 5.21
CA PHE A 275 21.77 13.01 6.35
C PHE A 275 21.84 11.57 6.83
N THR A 276 23.05 11.08 7.10
CA THR A 276 23.23 9.76 7.71
C THR A 276 23.26 9.97 9.21
N ILE A 277 22.28 9.39 9.91
CA ILE A 277 22.22 9.39 11.37
C ILE A 277 22.45 7.95 11.80
N ASN A 278 23.50 7.73 12.58
CA ASN A 278 23.75 6.46 13.26
C ASN A 278 23.94 6.78 14.74
N ALA A 279 23.14 6.16 15.60
CA ALA A 279 23.31 6.27 17.03
C ALA A 279 24.44 5.34 17.52
N LEU A 280 25.39 5.90 18.28
CA LEU A 280 26.29 5.13 19.14
C LEU A 280 25.64 4.93 20.52
N HIS A 281 24.91 5.93 21.00
CA HIS A 281 24.12 5.87 22.25
C HIS A 281 22.63 6.06 21.94
N PRO A 282 21.87 4.98 21.72
CA PRO A 282 20.43 5.08 21.47
C PRO A 282 19.68 5.75 22.62
N VAL A 283 18.62 6.49 22.30
CA VAL A 283 17.78 7.13 23.33
C VAL A 283 17.12 6.10 24.23
N GLU A 284 17.32 6.23 25.54
CA GLU A 284 16.62 5.41 26.53
C GLU A 284 15.22 5.96 26.87
N PRO A 285 14.16 5.14 26.81
CA PRO A 285 12.81 5.59 27.16
C PRO A 285 12.71 5.98 28.65
N LYS A 286 12.29 7.22 28.90
CA LYS A 286 12.11 7.78 30.25
C LYS A 286 10.76 7.37 30.85
N LYS A 287 10.69 7.23 32.18
CA LYS A 287 9.40 7.06 32.87
C LYS A 287 8.72 8.42 32.98
N ALA A 288 7.50 8.53 32.48
CA ALA A 288 6.66 9.71 32.74
C ALA A 288 5.88 9.53 34.04
N THR A 289 5.63 10.63 34.75
CA THR A 289 4.86 10.66 35.99
C THR A 289 3.68 11.65 35.88
N GLY A 290 2.70 11.50 36.78
CA GLY A 290 1.56 12.41 36.90
C GLY A 290 0.65 12.48 35.66
N LEU A 291 0.08 13.68 35.42
CA LEU A 291 -0.89 13.92 34.36
C LEU A 291 -0.32 13.70 32.94
N GLY A 292 0.96 14.02 32.72
CA GLY A 292 1.61 13.80 31.42
C GLY A 292 1.63 12.33 31.03
N ASN A 293 1.88 11.43 31.99
CA ASN A 293 1.81 9.99 31.76
C ASN A 293 0.41 9.55 31.31
N PHE A 294 -0.64 10.01 32.02
CA PHE A 294 -2.03 9.69 31.69
C PHE A 294 -2.41 10.20 30.30
N LEU A 295 -2.11 11.45 29.97
CA LEU A 295 -2.47 12.04 28.67
C LEU A 295 -1.77 11.34 27.49
N MET A 296 -0.50 10.96 27.64
CA MET A 296 0.21 10.20 26.60
C MET A 296 -0.39 8.80 26.39
N HIS A 297 -0.74 8.11 27.49
CA HIS A 297 -1.43 6.82 27.39
C HIS A 297 -2.81 6.98 26.75
N ALA A 298 -3.63 7.92 27.26
CA ALA A 298 -4.96 8.20 26.73
C ALA A 298 -4.90 8.48 25.22
N TYR A 299 -3.99 9.36 24.79
CA TYR A 299 -3.79 9.67 23.37
C TYR A 299 -3.46 8.42 22.55
N CYS A 300 -2.44 7.65 22.95
CA CYS A 300 -1.99 6.51 22.15
C CYS A 300 -3.04 5.38 22.10
N TYR A 301 -3.65 5.06 23.24
CA TYR A 301 -4.65 4.00 23.35
C TYR A 301 -5.97 4.39 22.69
N LEU A 302 -6.45 5.62 22.83
CA LEU A 302 -7.66 6.09 22.12
C LEU A 302 -7.44 6.12 20.62
N LEU A 303 -6.29 6.63 20.15
CA LEU A 303 -6.00 6.68 18.72
C LEU A 303 -5.99 5.28 18.10
N VAL A 304 -5.31 4.32 18.73
CA VAL A 304 -5.29 2.92 18.27
C VAL A 304 -6.68 2.27 18.40
N GLY A 305 -7.39 2.51 19.51
CA GLY A 305 -8.73 1.98 19.75
C GLY A 305 -9.74 2.44 18.70
N ILE A 306 -9.78 3.74 18.39
CA ILE A 306 -10.64 4.32 17.35
C ILE A 306 -10.27 3.73 15.98
N SER A 307 -8.98 3.53 15.71
CA SER A 307 -8.50 3.00 14.43
C SER A 307 -8.76 1.50 14.24
N LEU A 308 -8.92 0.75 15.34
CA LEU A 308 -9.31 -0.68 15.33
C LEU A 308 -10.81 -0.91 15.37
N LEU A 309 -11.60 0.11 15.69
CA LEU A 309 -13.04 0.01 15.80
C LEU A 309 -13.71 -0.56 14.52
N PRO A 310 -13.32 -0.17 13.29
CA PRO A 310 -13.79 -0.79 12.04
C PRO A 310 -13.67 -2.31 11.99
N GLN A 311 -12.51 -2.82 12.40
CA GLN A 311 -12.14 -4.23 12.36
C GLN A 311 -13.02 -5.03 13.34
N ILE A 312 -13.12 -4.54 14.58
CA ILE A 312 -13.96 -5.16 15.62
C ILE A 312 -15.42 -5.17 15.18
N TYR A 313 -15.88 -4.05 14.61
CA TYR A 313 -17.27 -3.89 14.21
C TYR A 313 -17.65 -4.81 13.05
N ILE A 314 -16.78 -4.98 12.04
CA ILE A 314 -17.04 -5.91 10.94
C ILE A 314 -17.16 -7.35 11.41
N VAL A 315 -16.32 -7.77 12.37
CA VAL A 315 -16.43 -9.11 12.97
C VAL A 315 -17.80 -9.25 13.64
N ASN A 316 -18.24 -8.27 14.43
CA ASN A 316 -19.58 -8.29 15.03
C ASN A 316 -20.68 -8.38 13.96
N MET A 317 -20.60 -7.56 12.91
CA MET A 317 -21.58 -7.53 11.83
C MET A 317 -21.68 -8.86 11.07
N SER A 318 -20.58 -9.61 10.97
CA SER A 318 -20.59 -10.92 10.30
C SER A 318 -21.53 -11.94 10.97
N PHE A 319 -21.73 -11.82 12.28
CA PHE A 319 -22.62 -12.69 13.07
C PHE A 319 -24.04 -12.13 13.24
N ARG A 320 -24.32 -10.89 12.82
CA ARG A 320 -25.65 -10.30 13.00
C ARG A 320 -26.64 -10.73 11.93
N ASN A 321 -27.91 -10.83 12.30
CA ASN A 321 -28.96 -11.20 11.37
C ASN A 321 -29.32 -10.05 10.41
N TYR A 322 -29.42 -10.37 9.12
CA TYR A 322 -29.91 -9.45 8.08
C TYR A 322 -31.12 -10.04 7.36
N LYS A 323 -32.17 -9.23 7.17
CA LYS A 323 -33.32 -9.55 6.31
C LYS A 323 -33.53 -8.39 5.33
N ASN A 324 -33.48 -8.67 4.03
CA ASN A 324 -33.60 -7.67 2.95
C ASN A 324 -32.68 -6.46 3.18
N SER A 325 -31.39 -6.72 3.48
CA SER A 325 -30.37 -5.69 3.74
C SER A 325 -30.59 -4.85 5.00
N ILE A 326 -31.63 -5.11 5.77
CA ILE A 326 -31.93 -4.44 7.04
C ILE A 326 -31.39 -5.28 8.20
N LEU A 327 -30.68 -4.62 9.11
CA LEU A 327 -30.17 -5.23 10.33
C LEU A 327 -31.33 -5.65 11.24
N LYS A 328 -31.28 -6.88 11.74
CA LYS A 328 -32.26 -7.42 12.70
C LYS A 328 -31.56 -7.75 14.04
N PRO A 329 -32.31 -7.73 15.15
CA PRO A 329 -31.82 -8.24 16.42
C PRO A 329 -31.40 -9.71 16.32
N GLY A 330 -30.46 -10.11 17.18
CA GLY A 330 -29.97 -11.49 17.28
C GLY A 330 -28.70 -11.77 16.47
N TYR A 331 -28.04 -12.86 16.89
CA TYR A 331 -26.82 -13.38 16.29
C TYR A 331 -27.07 -14.76 15.70
N SER A 332 -26.47 -15.07 14.56
CA SER A 332 -26.48 -16.41 13.97
C SER A 332 -25.35 -16.60 12.96
N LEU A 333 -25.20 -17.82 12.48
CA LEU A 333 -24.27 -18.18 11.40
C LEU A 333 -24.91 -18.11 10.01
N ILE A 334 -26.11 -17.53 9.86
CA ILE A 334 -26.84 -17.48 8.58
C ILE A 334 -26.01 -16.81 7.46
N ASN A 335 -25.24 -15.77 7.79
CA ASN A 335 -24.41 -15.09 6.80
C ASN A 335 -23.24 -15.96 6.34
N TYR A 336 -22.68 -16.77 7.24
CA TYR A 336 -21.61 -17.72 6.90
C TYR A 336 -22.15 -18.85 6.02
N GLN A 337 -23.35 -19.37 6.32
CA GLN A 337 -24.04 -20.34 5.47
C GLN A 337 -24.30 -19.78 4.06
N LYS A 338 -24.89 -18.58 3.97
CA LYS A 338 -25.11 -17.88 2.69
C LYS A 338 -23.83 -17.58 1.94
N ALA A 339 -22.73 -17.28 2.65
CA ALA A 339 -21.43 -17.05 2.03
C ALA A 339 -20.87 -18.35 1.43
N LEU A 340 -20.98 -19.45 2.18
CA LEU A 340 -20.56 -20.80 1.76
C LEU A 340 -21.32 -21.29 0.53
N GLU A 341 -22.65 -21.14 0.50
CA GLU A 341 -23.50 -21.50 -0.64
C GLU A 341 -23.16 -20.70 -1.91
N LYS A 342 -22.65 -19.48 -1.76
CA LYS A 342 -22.32 -18.60 -2.88
C LYS A 342 -20.92 -18.87 -3.43
N MET A 343 -19.94 -18.12 -2.94
CA MET A 343 -18.60 -18.04 -3.55
C MET A 343 -17.48 -18.12 -2.52
N LEU A 344 -17.78 -18.32 -1.23
CA LEU A 344 -16.75 -18.21 -0.18
C LEU A 344 -15.55 -19.13 -0.42
N MET A 345 -15.79 -20.43 -0.66
CA MET A 345 -14.72 -21.39 -0.87
C MET A 345 -13.86 -21.04 -2.10
N ARG A 346 -14.51 -20.59 -3.18
CA ARG A 346 -13.82 -20.14 -4.39
C ARG A 346 -12.99 -18.89 -4.12
N SER A 347 -13.57 -17.89 -3.45
CA SER A 347 -12.90 -16.62 -3.17
C SER A 347 -11.71 -16.81 -2.23
N VAL A 348 -11.83 -17.66 -1.20
CA VAL A 348 -10.71 -18.04 -0.32
C VAL A 348 -9.63 -18.75 -1.12
N GLY A 349 -9.98 -19.78 -1.89
CA GLY A 349 -9.05 -20.54 -2.71
C GLY A 349 -8.29 -19.67 -3.70
N ASN A 350 -8.99 -18.84 -4.47
CA ASN A 350 -8.39 -17.89 -5.41
C ASN A 350 -7.49 -16.89 -4.71
N THR A 351 -7.90 -16.36 -3.55
CA THR A 351 -7.07 -15.41 -2.79
C THR A 351 -5.75 -16.05 -2.38
N LEU A 352 -5.78 -17.28 -1.86
CA LEU A 352 -4.58 -17.99 -1.44
C LEU A 352 -3.69 -18.36 -2.63
N ILE A 353 -4.26 -18.91 -3.70
CA ILE A 353 -3.52 -19.29 -4.92
C ILE A 353 -2.87 -18.06 -5.55
N VAL A 354 -3.64 -16.99 -5.79
CA VAL A 354 -3.12 -15.77 -6.41
C VAL A 354 -2.06 -15.14 -5.52
N SER A 355 -2.28 -15.07 -4.20
CA SER A 355 -1.30 -14.45 -3.29
C SER A 355 0.00 -15.25 -3.21
N ALA A 356 -0.08 -16.58 -3.15
CA ALA A 356 1.10 -17.45 -3.11
C ALA A 356 1.90 -17.41 -4.41
N LEU A 357 1.24 -17.57 -5.56
CA LEU A 357 1.90 -17.52 -6.88
C LEU A 357 2.52 -16.14 -7.15
N THR A 358 1.78 -15.06 -6.84
CA THR A 358 2.30 -13.70 -7.00
C THR A 358 3.52 -13.47 -6.10
N LEU A 359 3.47 -13.91 -4.84
CA LEU A 359 4.59 -13.74 -3.93
C LEU A 359 5.83 -14.50 -4.39
N ALA A 360 5.68 -15.72 -4.88
CA ALA A 360 6.79 -16.51 -5.43
C ALA A 360 7.47 -15.78 -6.60
N VAL A 361 6.66 -15.27 -7.55
CA VAL A 361 7.16 -14.47 -8.69
C VAL A 361 7.86 -13.20 -8.22
N ILE A 362 7.29 -12.48 -7.25
CA ILE A 362 7.89 -11.28 -6.68
C ILE A 362 9.24 -11.59 -6.05
N ILE A 363 9.36 -12.63 -5.22
CA ILE A 363 10.61 -12.97 -4.53
C ILE A 363 11.71 -13.24 -5.56
N VAL A 364 11.45 -14.08 -6.56
CA VAL A 364 12.43 -14.42 -7.59
C VAL A 364 12.91 -13.17 -8.32
N ILE A 365 11.99 -12.36 -8.84
CA ILE A 365 12.36 -11.18 -9.63
C ILE A 365 13.03 -10.11 -8.75
N ALA A 366 12.50 -9.86 -7.55
CA ALA A 366 13.02 -8.84 -6.64
C ALA A 366 14.46 -9.12 -6.19
N VAL A 367 14.79 -10.39 -5.90
CA VAL A 367 16.14 -10.80 -5.49
C VAL A 367 17.12 -10.63 -6.66
N LEU A 368 16.71 -10.98 -7.88
CA LEU A 368 17.54 -10.77 -9.07
C LEU A 368 17.78 -9.27 -9.33
N ILE A 369 16.74 -8.43 -9.24
CA ILE A 369 16.89 -6.97 -9.36
C ILE A 369 17.82 -6.43 -8.28
N ALA A 370 17.65 -6.84 -7.02
CA ALA A 370 18.48 -6.39 -5.91
C ALA A 370 19.96 -6.71 -6.14
N TYR A 371 20.27 -7.92 -6.61
CA TYR A 371 21.63 -8.30 -6.95
C TYR A 371 22.18 -7.46 -8.12
N LEU A 372 21.43 -7.32 -9.22
CA LEU A 372 21.86 -6.58 -10.41
C LEU A 372 22.13 -5.11 -10.12
N VAL A 373 21.28 -4.46 -9.32
CA VAL A 373 21.43 -3.04 -8.97
C VAL A 373 22.65 -2.80 -8.08
N VAL A 374 22.90 -3.68 -7.10
CA VAL A 374 23.99 -3.48 -6.13
C VAL A 374 25.33 -3.98 -6.66
N ARG A 375 25.39 -5.15 -7.30
CA ARG A 375 26.65 -5.77 -7.76
C ARG A 375 27.03 -5.42 -9.19
N ARG A 376 26.06 -5.05 -10.04
CA ARG A 376 26.26 -4.83 -11.48
C ARG A 376 25.74 -3.46 -11.89
N ASN A 377 26.13 -2.42 -11.16
CA ASN A 377 25.70 -1.05 -11.40
C ASN A 377 26.10 -0.56 -12.79
N ASN A 378 25.15 -0.55 -13.71
CA ASN A 378 25.27 0.00 -15.05
C ASN A 378 23.93 0.61 -15.48
N LEU A 379 23.94 1.40 -16.56
CA LEU A 379 22.72 2.11 -17.01
C LEU A 379 21.55 1.15 -17.28
N PHE A 380 21.82 -0.03 -17.84
CA PHE A 380 20.80 -1.01 -18.19
C PHE A 380 20.11 -1.60 -16.95
N ASN A 381 20.87 -2.00 -15.93
CA ASN A 381 20.33 -2.54 -14.68
C ASN A 381 19.62 -1.46 -13.84
N ASN A 382 20.12 -0.21 -13.88
CA ASN A 382 19.43 0.92 -13.27
C ASN A 382 18.12 1.27 -13.98
N ALA A 383 18.03 1.07 -15.30
CA ALA A 383 16.78 1.18 -16.03
C ALA A 383 15.77 0.11 -15.59
N ILE A 384 16.21 -1.15 -15.43
CA ILE A 384 15.36 -2.24 -14.89
C ILE A 384 14.82 -1.86 -13.51
N ASP A 385 15.68 -1.38 -12.60
CA ASP A 385 15.26 -0.92 -11.27
C ASP A 385 14.21 0.19 -11.36
N THR A 386 14.45 1.20 -12.18
CA THR A 386 13.54 2.34 -12.34
C THR A 386 12.18 1.90 -12.91
N ILE A 387 12.19 1.09 -13.97
CA ILE A 387 10.97 0.55 -14.60
C ILE A 387 10.20 -0.31 -13.61
N SER A 388 10.88 -1.13 -12.81
CA SER A 388 10.25 -1.98 -11.80
C SER A 388 9.53 -1.21 -10.69
N MET A 389 9.97 0.02 -10.39
CA MET A 389 9.38 0.87 -9.35
C MET A 389 8.21 1.72 -9.85
N MET A 390 8.17 2.05 -11.14
CA MET A 390 7.13 2.92 -11.73
C MET A 390 5.68 2.50 -11.37
N PRO A 391 5.31 1.21 -11.37
CA PRO A 391 3.95 0.77 -11.06
C PRO A 391 3.52 0.97 -9.60
N TYR A 392 4.47 1.15 -8.67
CA TYR A 392 4.17 1.41 -7.25
C TYR A 392 3.26 2.63 -7.07
N ILE A 393 3.43 3.59 -7.98
CA ILE A 393 2.91 4.95 -7.89
C ILE A 393 1.59 5.06 -8.68
N MET A 394 1.39 4.17 -9.66
CA MET A 394 0.22 4.15 -10.53
C MET A 394 -1.04 3.67 -9.78
N PRO A 395 -2.21 4.30 -10.03
CA PRO A 395 -3.48 3.77 -9.58
C PRO A 395 -3.70 2.34 -10.11
N GLY A 396 -4.31 1.48 -9.30
CA GLY A 396 -4.54 0.08 -9.70
C GLY A 396 -5.45 -0.04 -10.92
N ALA A 397 -6.40 0.89 -11.05
CA ALA A 397 -7.28 0.96 -12.20
C ALA A 397 -6.50 1.14 -13.52
N VAL A 398 -5.45 1.96 -13.52
CA VAL A 398 -4.60 2.18 -14.70
C VAL A 398 -3.90 0.89 -15.12
N ILE A 399 -3.32 0.17 -14.16
CA ILE A 399 -2.66 -1.12 -14.43
C ILE A 399 -3.67 -2.17 -14.91
N GLY A 400 -4.85 -2.21 -14.30
CA GLY A 400 -5.95 -3.09 -14.69
C GLY A 400 -6.36 -2.86 -16.15
N ILE A 401 -6.69 -1.61 -16.50
CA ILE A 401 -7.10 -1.25 -17.87
C ILE A 401 -5.97 -1.50 -18.87
N ALA A 402 -4.73 -1.10 -18.55
CA ALA A 402 -3.58 -1.34 -19.44
C ALA A 402 -3.46 -2.83 -19.80
N LEU A 403 -3.56 -3.72 -18.80
CA LEU A 403 -3.47 -5.16 -19.01
C LEU A 403 -4.67 -5.70 -19.81
N VAL A 404 -5.89 -5.22 -19.59
CA VAL A 404 -7.04 -5.64 -20.41
C VAL A 404 -6.89 -5.17 -21.85
N VAL A 405 -6.52 -3.91 -22.09
CA VAL A 405 -6.31 -3.37 -23.44
C VAL A 405 -5.20 -4.13 -24.19
N ALA A 406 -4.19 -4.61 -23.47
CA ALA A 406 -3.06 -5.34 -24.03
C ALA A 406 -3.35 -6.81 -24.34
N PHE A 407 -4.09 -7.49 -23.46
CA PHE A 407 -4.24 -8.95 -23.45
C PHE A 407 -5.69 -9.44 -23.58
N SER A 408 -6.61 -8.59 -24.05
CA SER A 408 -8.00 -8.98 -24.36
C SER A 408 -8.16 -9.60 -25.75
N ARG A 409 -7.20 -9.41 -26.66
CA ARG A 409 -7.25 -9.89 -28.06
C ARG A 409 -6.12 -10.89 -28.34
N LYS A 410 -6.27 -11.69 -29.41
CA LYS A 410 -5.22 -12.60 -29.92
C LYS A 410 -3.90 -11.82 -30.17
N PRO A 411 -2.71 -12.43 -30.05
CA PRO A 411 -2.46 -13.88 -29.91
C PRO A 411 -2.60 -14.45 -28.48
N PHE A 412 -2.49 -13.63 -27.43
CA PHE A 412 -2.55 -14.07 -26.04
C PHE A 412 -3.73 -13.43 -25.30
N THR A 413 -4.86 -14.13 -25.23
CA THR A 413 -6.03 -13.70 -24.46
C THR A 413 -5.89 -14.12 -23.00
N LEU A 414 -5.33 -13.23 -22.16
CA LEU A 414 -5.09 -13.49 -20.75
C LEU A 414 -6.21 -12.92 -19.84
N THR A 415 -7.04 -12.01 -20.35
CA THR A 415 -8.13 -11.41 -19.58
C THR A 415 -9.08 -12.46 -19.00
N GLY A 416 -9.48 -12.32 -17.73
CA GLY A 416 -10.35 -13.27 -17.05
C GLY A 416 -9.66 -14.56 -16.55
N THR A 417 -8.33 -14.68 -16.71
CA THR A 417 -7.56 -15.79 -16.12
C THR A 417 -6.96 -15.40 -14.77
N LEU A 418 -6.59 -16.36 -13.92
CA LEU A 418 -5.82 -16.05 -12.70
C LEU A 418 -4.44 -15.48 -13.04
N PHE A 419 -3.91 -15.83 -14.21
CA PHE A 419 -2.56 -15.42 -14.64
C PHE A 419 -2.45 -13.90 -14.82
N ILE A 420 -3.44 -13.24 -15.43
CA ILE A 420 -3.42 -11.77 -15.58
C ILE A 420 -3.52 -11.06 -14.22
N MET A 421 -4.22 -11.66 -13.24
CA MET A 421 -4.26 -11.15 -11.87
C MET A 421 -2.90 -11.26 -11.19
N VAL A 422 -2.23 -12.41 -11.32
CA VAL A 422 -0.86 -12.62 -10.79
C VAL A 422 0.11 -11.61 -11.40
N ILE A 423 0.06 -11.37 -12.71
CA ILE A 423 0.90 -10.35 -13.38
C ILE A 423 0.63 -8.95 -12.81
N ALA A 424 -0.64 -8.54 -12.75
CA ALA A 424 -1.02 -7.22 -12.26
C ALA A 424 -0.53 -6.98 -10.83
N LEU A 425 -0.68 -7.98 -9.97
CA LEU A 425 -0.28 -7.92 -8.57
C LEU A 425 1.24 -7.98 -8.42
N ALA A 426 1.93 -8.80 -9.22
CA ALA A 426 3.39 -8.90 -9.20
C ALA A 426 4.02 -7.56 -9.57
N ILE A 427 3.60 -6.97 -10.69
CA ILE A 427 4.06 -5.65 -11.16
C ILE A 427 3.85 -4.58 -10.07
N ARG A 428 2.66 -4.56 -9.46
CA ARG A 428 2.30 -3.51 -8.50
C ARG A 428 2.96 -3.69 -7.12
N ARG A 429 3.24 -4.92 -6.70
CA ARG A 429 3.69 -5.26 -5.33
C ARG A 429 5.14 -5.72 -5.23
N MET A 430 5.83 -5.93 -6.34
CA MET A 430 7.27 -6.20 -6.40
C MET A 430 8.15 -5.11 -5.77
N PRO A 431 7.84 -3.80 -5.90
CA PRO A 431 8.66 -2.72 -5.33
C PRO A 431 8.98 -2.87 -3.84
N PHE A 432 8.04 -3.38 -3.04
CA PHE A 432 8.26 -3.60 -1.60
C PHE A 432 9.37 -4.62 -1.34
N THR A 433 9.33 -5.77 -2.03
CA THR A 433 10.34 -6.82 -1.86
C THR A 433 11.68 -6.41 -2.48
N SER A 434 11.66 -5.79 -3.66
CA SER A 434 12.88 -5.34 -4.33
C SER A 434 13.63 -4.31 -3.48
N ARG A 435 12.96 -3.28 -2.94
CA ARG A 435 13.64 -2.29 -2.08
C ARG A 435 14.19 -2.88 -0.79
N SER A 436 13.43 -3.78 -0.15
CA SER A 436 13.89 -4.46 1.06
C SER A 436 15.09 -5.38 0.80
N ALA A 437 15.05 -6.16 -0.28
CA ALA A 437 16.16 -7.03 -0.70
C ALA A 437 17.40 -6.21 -1.10
N THR A 438 17.26 -5.12 -1.85
CA THR A 438 18.36 -4.20 -2.19
C THR A 438 18.99 -3.60 -0.92
N ALA A 439 18.17 -3.18 0.06
CA ALA A 439 18.67 -2.65 1.32
C ALA A 439 19.47 -3.67 2.13
N ALA A 440 19.04 -4.93 2.18
CA ALA A 440 19.81 -6.01 2.79
C ALA A 440 21.09 -6.32 2.01
N MET A 441 21.02 -6.33 0.67
CA MET A 441 22.17 -6.60 -0.20
C MET A 441 23.29 -5.57 -0.05
N MET A 442 22.96 -4.29 0.08
CA MET A 442 23.94 -3.22 0.29
C MET A 442 24.78 -3.41 1.56
N LYS A 443 24.28 -4.17 2.55
CA LYS A 443 25.01 -4.47 3.79
C LYS A 443 25.98 -5.65 3.67
N ILE A 444 25.94 -6.42 2.57
CA ILE A 444 26.76 -7.62 2.39
C ILE A 444 28.05 -7.24 1.64
N PRO A 445 29.23 -7.38 2.27
CA PRO A 445 30.52 -7.14 1.63
C PRO A 445 30.71 -7.96 0.34
N VAL A 446 31.34 -7.36 -0.68
CA VAL A 446 31.56 -8.03 -1.98
C VAL A 446 32.61 -9.15 -1.89
N ASN A 447 33.58 -9.02 -0.99
CA ASN A 447 34.66 -9.97 -0.79
C ASN A 447 34.18 -11.38 -0.37
N ILE A 448 33.00 -11.51 0.25
CA ILE A 448 32.42 -12.81 0.60
C ILE A 448 32.08 -13.61 -0.68
N GLU A 449 31.60 -12.91 -1.71
CA GLU A 449 31.28 -13.52 -2.99
C GLU A 449 32.55 -13.85 -3.79
N GLU A 450 33.55 -12.95 -3.76
CA GLU A 450 34.86 -13.18 -4.39
C GLU A 450 35.62 -14.35 -3.76
N ALA A 451 35.52 -14.52 -2.43
CA ALA A 451 36.07 -15.67 -1.72
C ALA A 451 35.41 -16.98 -2.17
N ALA A 452 34.08 -17.02 -2.31
CA ALA A 452 33.36 -18.18 -2.80
C ALA A 452 33.78 -18.54 -4.25
N LEU A 453 33.91 -17.54 -5.13
CA LEU A 453 34.37 -17.72 -6.50
C LEU A 453 35.81 -18.24 -6.56
N SER A 454 36.70 -17.71 -5.70
CA SER A 454 38.11 -18.13 -5.62
C SER A 454 38.27 -19.57 -5.13
N LEU A 455 37.37 -20.03 -4.27
CA LEU A 455 37.29 -21.43 -3.81
C LEU A 455 36.61 -22.37 -4.84
N GLY A 456 36.32 -21.89 -6.06
CA GLY A 456 35.80 -22.70 -7.16
C GLY A 456 34.28 -22.71 -7.30
N ALA A 457 33.53 -21.91 -6.54
CA ALA A 457 32.09 -21.78 -6.77
C ALA A 457 31.82 -21.07 -8.10
N SER A 458 30.81 -21.54 -8.85
CA SER A 458 30.32 -20.80 -10.01
C SER A 458 29.51 -19.58 -9.58
N LYS A 459 29.38 -18.55 -10.45
CA LYS A 459 28.60 -17.33 -10.14
C LYS A 459 27.16 -17.63 -9.67
N PRO A 460 26.38 -18.53 -10.34
CA PRO A 460 25.04 -18.86 -9.86
C PRO A 460 25.07 -19.60 -8.52
N ALA A 461 26.06 -20.48 -8.29
CA ALA A 461 26.19 -21.20 -7.03
C ALA A 461 26.53 -20.27 -5.86
N ALA A 462 27.48 -19.34 -6.05
CA ALA A 462 27.83 -18.32 -5.06
C ALA A 462 26.60 -17.45 -4.72
N PHE A 463 25.85 -17.02 -5.74
CA PHE A 463 24.63 -16.25 -5.52
C PHE A 463 23.56 -17.03 -4.74
N ILE A 464 23.18 -18.23 -5.18
CA ILE A 464 22.08 -19.00 -4.57
C ILE A 464 22.44 -19.51 -3.18
N LYS A 465 23.68 -19.99 -2.98
CA LYS A 465 24.08 -20.66 -1.73
C LYS A 465 24.66 -19.71 -0.69
N ILE A 466 25.20 -18.57 -1.09
CA ILE A 466 25.85 -17.62 -0.17
C ILE A 466 25.05 -16.32 -0.10
N THR A 467 24.93 -15.62 -1.24
CA THR A 467 24.36 -14.27 -1.26
C THR A 467 22.88 -14.25 -0.86
N VAL A 468 22.04 -15.14 -1.43
CA VAL A 468 20.60 -15.19 -1.15
C VAL A 468 20.30 -15.50 0.32
N PRO A 469 20.91 -16.52 0.96
CA PRO A 469 20.75 -16.76 2.40
C PRO A 469 21.17 -15.57 3.27
N MET A 470 22.27 -14.89 2.92
CA MET A 470 22.74 -13.73 3.67
C MET A 470 21.78 -12.53 3.62
N MET A 471 21.08 -12.32 2.50
CA MET A 471 20.07 -11.25 2.38
C MET A 471 18.65 -11.68 2.79
N SER A 472 18.47 -12.89 3.30
CA SER A 472 17.16 -13.48 3.61
C SER A 472 16.29 -12.62 4.52
N SER A 473 16.87 -11.88 5.45
CA SER A 473 16.14 -10.96 6.34
C SER A 473 15.41 -9.86 5.56
N GLY A 474 16.06 -9.28 4.55
CA GLY A 474 15.44 -8.31 3.63
C GLY A 474 14.39 -8.95 2.73
N ILE A 475 14.67 -10.15 2.21
CA ILE A 475 13.72 -10.90 1.38
C ILE A 475 12.44 -11.19 2.16
N ILE A 476 12.54 -11.75 3.37
CA ILE A 476 11.39 -12.12 4.21
C ILE A 476 10.59 -10.87 4.60
N SER A 477 11.27 -9.80 5.02
CA SER A 477 10.62 -8.54 5.39
C SER A 477 9.82 -7.96 4.20
N GLY A 478 10.45 -7.92 3.02
CA GLY A 478 9.81 -7.49 1.79
C GLY A 478 8.65 -8.37 1.36
N ALA A 479 8.83 -9.69 1.44
CA ALA A 479 7.85 -10.70 1.06
C ALA A 479 6.55 -10.57 1.86
N VAL A 480 6.63 -10.38 3.17
CA VAL A 480 5.42 -10.16 3.97
C VAL A 480 4.70 -8.88 3.55
N LEU A 481 5.43 -7.76 3.40
CA LEU A 481 4.81 -6.49 3.01
C LEU A 481 4.12 -6.60 1.65
N SER A 482 4.73 -7.32 0.71
CA SER A 482 4.13 -7.68 -0.58
C SER A 482 2.88 -8.55 -0.37
N PHE A 483 2.96 -9.63 0.42
CA PHE A 483 1.84 -10.56 0.64
C PHE A 483 0.60 -9.89 1.24
N VAL A 484 0.79 -9.07 2.28
CA VAL A 484 -0.29 -8.31 2.93
C VAL A 484 -0.92 -7.33 1.94
N SER A 485 -0.08 -6.67 1.13
CA SER A 485 -0.55 -5.77 0.08
C SER A 485 -1.22 -6.48 -1.10
N ILE A 486 -0.98 -7.79 -1.28
CA ILE A 486 -1.66 -8.62 -2.30
C ILE A 486 -3.03 -9.07 -1.80
N ILE A 487 -3.12 -9.63 -0.59
CA ILE A 487 -4.39 -10.11 0.00
C ILE A 487 -5.41 -8.98 0.11
N THR A 488 -4.95 -7.76 0.39
CA THR A 488 -5.81 -6.57 0.55
C THR A 488 -6.05 -5.80 -0.74
N GLU A 489 -5.53 -6.28 -1.87
CA GLU A 489 -5.67 -5.58 -3.13
C GLU A 489 -7.07 -5.76 -3.75
N MET A 490 -7.63 -4.64 -4.21
CA MET A 490 -8.91 -4.61 -4.91
C MET A 490 -8.85 -3.79 -6.20
N SER A 491 -8.03 -2.75 -6.27
CA SER A 491 -8.13 -1.70 -7.29
C SER A 491 -7.83 -2.18 -8.71
N SER A 492 -6.77 -2.96 -8.94
CA SER A 492 -6.56 -3.58 -10.26
C SER A 492 -7.44 -4.82 -10.46
N GLY A 493 -7.67 -5.58 -9.38
CA GLY A 493 -8.43 -6.82 -9.42
C GLY A 493 -9.88 -6.65 -9.88
N VAL A 494 -10.56 -5.58 -9.47
CA VAL A 494 -11.95 -5.31 -9.83
C VAL A 494 -12.16 -5.10 -11.35
N ILE A 495 -11.10 -4.76 -12.10
CA ILE A 495 -11.14 -4.61 -13.56
C ILE A 495 -10.82 -5.94 -14.27
N LEU A 496 -10.05 -6.81 -13.62
CA LEU A 496 -9.47 -8.02 -14.24
C LEU A 496 -10.22 -9.31 -13.92
N TYR A 497 -11.03 -9.32 -12.87
CA TYR A 497 -11.67 -10.54 -12.38
C TYR A 497 -12.86 -10.98 -13.23
N ASN A 498 -13.25 -12.24 -13.05
CA ASN A 498 -14.55 -12.77 -13.46
C ASN A 498 -15.09 -13.70 -12.35
N ASN A 499 -16.23 -14.35 -12.61
CA ASN A 499 -16.87 -15.27 -11.67
C ASN A 499 -16.00 -16.48 -11.24
N ARG A 500 -14.99 -16.85 -12.05
CA ARG A 500 -14.06 -17.96 -11.73
C ARG A 500 -12.84 -17.48 -10.94
N THR A 501 -12.40 -16.24 -11.14
CA THR A 501 -11.16 -15.70 -10.56
C THR A 501 -11.36 -14.71 -9.42
N ILE A 502 -12.62 -14.49 -8.99
CA ILE A 502 -12.96 -13.58 -7.90
C ILE A 502 -12.20 -13.91 -6.60
N THR A 503 -11.62 -12.89 -5.97
CA THR A 503 -10.92 -12.98 -4.68
C THR A 503 -11.80 -12.48 -3.53
N LEU A 504 -11.39 -12.71 -2.28
CA LEU A 504 -12.14 -12.30 -1.09
C LEU A 504 -12.40 -10.78 -1.04
N THR A 505 -11.42 -9.97 -1.42
CA THR A 505 -11.56 -8.50 -1.47
C THR A 505 -12.62 -8.09 -2.48
N ILE A 506 -12.60 -8.69 -3.67
CA ILE A 506 -13.56 -8.40 -4.74
C ILE A 506 -14.95 -8.94 -4.38
N SER A 507 -15.03 -10.13 -3.75
CA SER A 507 -16.30 -10.66 -3.24
C SER A 507 -16.91 -9.78 -2.16
N THR A 508 -16.09 -9.22 -1.27
CA THR A 508 -16.56 -8.21 -0.31
C THR A 508 -17.17 -7.02 -1.04
N TYR A 509 -16.45 -6.45 -2.02
CA TYR A 509 -16.96 -5.32 -2.79
C TYR A 509 -18.25 -5.64 -3.54
N SER A 510 -18.28 -6.75 -4.28
CA SER A 510 -19.46 -7.22 -5.01
C SER A 510 -20.67 -7.42 -4.08
N ALA A 511 -20.46 -7.99 -2.88
CA ALA A 511 -21.52 -8.16 -1.90
C ALA A 511 -22.04 -6.82 -1.35
N ILE A 512 -21.16 -5.82 -1.17
CA ILE A 512 -21.55 -4.46 -0.77
C ILE A 512 -22.40 -3.80 -1.86
N THR A 513 -21.95 -3.84 -3.11
CA THR A 513 -22.69 -3.23 -4.24
C THR A 513 -24.00 -3.94 -4.53
N SER A 514 -24.09 -5.24 -4.27
CA SER A 514 -25.35 -6.00 -4.35
C SER A 514 -26.25 -5.84 -3.11
N GLY A 515 -25.88 -5.03 -2.12
CA GLY A 515 -26.68 -4.79 -0.91
C GLY A 515 -26.73 -5.96 0.08
N ILE A 516 -25.88 -6.98 -0.06
CA ILE A 516 -25.89 -8.19 0.78
C ILE A 516 -24.87 -8.04 1.92
N TYR A 517 -25.14 -7.06 2.79
CA TYR A 517 -24.22 -6.57 3.82
C TYR A 517 -23.71 -7.63 4.81
N GLY A 518 -24.55 -8.56 5.25
CA GLY A 518 -24.13 -9.65 6.13
C GLY A 518 -23.07 -10.56 5.50
N VAL A 519 -23.24 -10.91 4.23
CA VAL A 519 -22.27 -11.73 3.48
C VAL A 519 -20.99 -10.94 3.20
N ALA A 520 -21.11 -9.63 2.90
CA ALA A 520 -19.96 -8.75 2.77
C ALA A 520 -19.11 -8.71 4.05
N ALA A 521 -19.75 -8.61 5.21
CA ALA A 521 -19.06 -8.64 6.50
C ALA A 521 -18.33 -9.96 6.74
N VAL A 522 -18.87 -11.11 6.31
CA VAL A 522 -18.18 -12.41 6.36
C VAL A 522 -16.92 -12.42 5.49
N PHE A 523 -17.00 -12.00 4.23
CA PHE A 523 -15.83 -11.92 3.36
C PHE A 523 -14.76 -10.97 3.90
N ALA A 524 -15.17 -9.82 4.45
CA ALA A 524 -14.29 -8.86 5.08
C ALA A 524 -13.60 -9.43 6.34
N THR A 525 -14.35 -10.11 7.21
CA THR A 525 -13.81 -10.76 8.42
C THR A 525 -12.78 -11.82 8.05
N ILE A 526 -13.06 -12.67 7.07
CA ILE A 526 -12.11 -13.72 6.66
C ILE A 526 -10.85 -13.11 6.03
N THR A 527 -11.00 -12.06 5.22
CA THR A 527 -9.86 -11.30 4.69
C THR A 527 -9.00 -10.72 5.83
N MET A 528 -9.65 -10.13 6.84
CA MET A 528 -8.97 -9.58 8.01
C MET A 528 -8.24 -10.67 8.81
N LEU A 529 -8.86 -11.82 9.05
CA LEU A 529 -8.22 -12.94 9.74
C LEU A 529 -6.97 -13.42 9.00
N LEU A 530 -7.03 -13.52 7.67
CA LEU A 530 -5.85 -13.84 6.85
C LEU A 530 -4.74 -12.79 7.06
N THR A 531 -5.06 -11.49 7.04
CA THR A 531 -4.06 -10.44 7.28
C THR A 531 -3.45 -10.49 8.68
N ILE A 532 -4.23 -10.83 9.71
CA ILE A 532 -3.74 -11.01 11.08
C ILE A 532 -2.76 -12.18 11.14
N ILE A 533 -3.11 -13.32 10.56
CA ILE A 533 -2.23 -14.50 10.49
C ILE A 533 -0.90 -14.12 9.81
N CYS A 534 -0.95 -13.36 8.71
CA CYS A 534 0.25 -12.88 8.02
C CYS A 534 1.12 -12.00 8.92
N LEU A 535 0.51 -11.08 9.67
CA LEU A 535 1.26 -10.22 10.58
C LEU A 535 1.89 -11.04 11.71
N VAL A 536 1.16 -12.00 12.31
CA VAL A 536 1.71 -12.85 13.36
C VAL A 536 2.92 -13.63 12.84
N VAL A 537 2.84 -14.17 11.63
CA VAL A 537 3.97 -14.84 10.94
C VAL A 537 5.13 -13.86 10.74
N TYR A 538 4.86 -12.65 10.24
CA TYR A 538 5.87 -11.61 10.05
C TYR A 538 6.61 -11.25 11.33
N LEU A 539 5.88 -11.04 12.42
CA LEU A 539 6.46 -10.67 13.71
C LEU A 539 7.31 -11.79 14.29
N ARG A 540 6.99 -13.05 13.97
CA ARG A 540 7.79 -14.21 14.39
C ARG A 540 9.13 -14.29 13.65
N PHE A 541 9.15 -13.98 12.36
CA PHE A 541 10.37 -14.07 11.54
C PHE A 541 11.22 -12.80 11.57
N THR A 542 10.58 -11.65 11.65
CA THR A 542 11.27 -10.37 11.73
C THR A 542 11.71 -10.18 13.17
N LYS A 543 13.01 -10.25 13.42
CA LYS A 543 13.63 -9.90 14.72
C LYS A 543 13.52 -8.38 14.99
N LEU A 544 12.37 -7.75 14.74
CA LEU A 544 12.09 -6.41 15.24
C LEU A 544 12.22 -6.50 16.75
N GLU A 545 13.25 -5.88 17.31
CA GLU A 545 13.51 -5.89 18.76
C GLU A 545 12.31 -5.38 19.56
N ASP A 546 11.49 -4.51 18.95
CA ASP A 546 10.25 -4.00 19.52
C ASP A 546 9.12 -5.04 19.66
N VAL A 547 9.26 -6.21 19.04
CA VAL A 547 8.23 -7.27 19.01
C VAL A 547 8.77 -8.66 19.35
N LYS A 548 10.04 -8.79 19.77
CA LYS A 548 10.50 -10.03 20.43
C LYS A 548 9.62 -10.23 21.67
N MET A 549 8.71 -11.20 21.64
CA MET A 549 7.86 -11.51 22.80
C MET A 549 8.73 -11.95 23.96
#